data_AF-A0A660LGX6-F1
#
_entry.id   AF-A0A660LGX6-F1
#
_cell.length_a   1.000
_cell.length_b   1.000
_cell.length_c   1.000
_cell.angle_alpha   90.00
_cell.angle_beta   90.00
_cell.angle_gamma   90.00
#
_symmetry.space_group_name_H-M   'P 1'
#
loop_
_entity.id
_entity.type
_entity.pdbx_description
1 polymer ?
#
loop_
_entity_poly.entity_id
_entity_poly.type
_entity_poly.pdbx_seq_one_letter_code
_entity_poly.pdbx_strand_id
1 'polypeptide(L)'
;MLDAFAPIVVHDAAESSPLAAVDSARPALYGRAVPARDGGTWLQYWLYYRYQDQDRGIVRTGRHEGDWELVQYRVEENRLVEAVYAQHSGQERCGADAVERRGDRPVVYAAHGSHASYFHAGTRDRLWPDPNDESDGRGRATTAPVVEITRTDPAWMTKATPWGGSRASRLVPLEQDSPRGPAFQPERFDADAFAAEARDCQAGCNAVGECDAPEKALTVSAAAVMLGAVLLTLRRARRRRPPGGATG
;
A
#
# COMPACT_ATOMS: atom_id res chain seq x y z
N MET A 1 26.83 0.82 -1.29
CA MET A 1 25.83 0.65 -2.37
C MET A 1 24.45 1.07 -1.90
N LEU A 2 24.01 0.64 -0.71
CA LEU A 2 22.72 1.04 -0.14
C LEU A 2 22.53 2.57 -0.04
N ASP A 3 23.48 3.31 0.53
CA ASP A 3 23.32 4.76 0.67
C ASP A 3 23.15 5.50 -0.66
N ALA A 4 23.76 5.01 -1.74
CA ALA A 4 23.70 5.63 -3.06
C ALA A 4 22.28 5.55 -3.68
N PHE A 5 21.53 4.50 -3.33
CA PHE A 5 20.17 4.29 -3.83
C PHE A 5 19.11 4.45 -2.72
N ALA A 6 19.49 4.96 -1.55
CA ALA A 6 18.56 5.17 -0.45
C ALA A 6 17.41 6.09 -0.93
N PRO A 7 16.14 5.67 -0.86
CA PRO A 7 15.04 6.47 -1.39
C PRO A 7 14.93 7.83 -0.70
N ILE A 8 14.34 8.77 -1.42
CA ILE A 8 13.67 9.94 -0.84
C ILE A 8 12.19 9.58 -0.75
N VAL A 9 11.65 9.53 0.46
CA VAL A 9 10.23 9.25 0.68
C VAL A 9 9.48 10.59 0.72
N VAL A 10 8.61 10.81 -0.24
CA VAL A 10 7.76 12.00 -0.35
C VAL A 10 6.37 11.64 0.13
N HIS A 11 5.92 12.30 1.18
CA HIS A 11 4.61 12.06 1.78
C HIS A 11 3.52 12.90 1.12
N ASP A 12 2.28 12.44 1.25
CA ASP A 12 1.09 13.27 1.04
C ASP A 12 1.06 14.46 2.02
N ALA A 13 0.48 15.59 1.61
CA ALA A 13 0.36 16.79 2.45
C ALA A 13 -0.45 16.58 3.74
N ALA A 14 -1.39 15.64 3.74
CA ALA A 14 -2.22 15.34 4.90
C ALA A 14 -1.64 14.23 5.79
N GLU A 15 -0.48 13.65 5.44
CA GLU A 15 0.14 12.56 6.20
C GLU A 15 0.46 12.97 7.66
N SER A 16 -0.06 12.20 8.61
CA SER A 16 0.03 12.47 10.04
C SER A 16 1.10 11.63 10.75
N SER A 17 1.50 10.52 10.15
CA SER A 17 2.43 9.50 10.63
C SER A 17 3.53 9.26 9.57
N PRO A 18 4.43 10.22 9.34
CA PRO A 18 5.46 10.11 8.30
C PRO A 18 6.50 9.04 8.63
N LEU A 19 7.40 8.79 7.67
CA LEU A 19 8.51 7.83 7.79
C LEU A 19 9.21 7.99 9.15
N ALA A 20 9.36 6.88 9.86
CA ALA A 20 9.85 6.84 11.22
C ALA A 20 11.03 5.88 11.36
N ALA A 21 11.44 5.67 12.61
CA ALA A 21 12.33 4.59 13.01
C ALA A 21 11.69 3.85 14.18
N VAL A 22 12.05 2.58 14.32
CA VAL A 22 11.62 1.67 15.37
C VAL A 22 12.01 2.15 16.76
N ASP A 23 13.28 2.54 16.93
CA ASP A 23 13.94 2.78 18.22
C ASP A 23 14.61 4.16 18.29
N SER A 24 14.25 5.06 17.38
CA SER A 24 14.82 6.41 17.29
C SER A 24 13.74 7.46 17.03
N ALA A 25 14.01 8.67 17.52
CA ALA A 25 13.21 9.85 17.19
C ALA A 25 13.46 10.35 15.75
N ARG A 26 14.65 10.04 15.19
CA ARG A 26 15.00 10.37 13.80
C ARG A 26 14.57 9.23 12.87
N PRO A 27 14.07 9.54 11.66
CA PRO A 27 13.68 8.52 10.70
C PRO A 27 14.88 7.68 10.25
N ALA A 28 14.62 6.44 9.85
CA ALA A 28 15.61 5.52 9.31
C ALA A 28 15.02 4.73 8.13
N LEU A 29 15.89 4.33 7.22
CA LEU A 29 15.59 3.30 6.21
C LEU A 29 16.25 2.01 6.65
N TYR A 30 15.62 0.87 6.43
CA TYR A 30 16.15 -0.43 6.84
C TYR A 30 16.54 -1.24 5.61
N GLY A 31 17.84 -1.25 5.28
CA GLY A 31 18.33 -1.66 3.97
C GLY A 31 19.10 -2.97 3.99
N ARG A 32 19.01 -3.75 2.91
CA ARG A 32 19.90 -4.90 2.66
C ARG A 32 20.19 -5.09 1.18
N ALA A 33 21.40 -5.59 0.89
CA ALA A 33 21.82 -5.95 -0.46
C ALA A 33 21.79 -7.47 -0.62
N VAL A 34 21.21 -7.97 -1.71
CA VAL A 34 21.02 -9.40 -1.98
C VAL A 34 21.34 -9.67 -3.46
N PRO A 35 22.16 -10.67 -3.79
CA PRO A 35 22.35 -11.06 -5.19
C PRO A 35 21.01 -11.42 -5.84
N ALA A 36 20.73 -10.88 -7.02
CA ALA A 36 19.55 -11.26 -7.80
C ALA A 36 19.84 -12.54 -8.60
N ARG A 37 18.85 -13.44 -8.70
CA ARG A 37 19.02 -14.71 -9.46
C ARG A 37 19.34 -14.48 -10.93
N ASP A 38 18.74 -13.44 -11.51
CA ASP A 38 18.89 -13.11 -12.94
C ASP A 38 20.02 -12.09 -13.21
N GLY A 39 20.91 -11.87 -12.24
CA GLY A 39 22.03 -10.95 -12.36
C GLY A 39 21.79 -9.59 -11.72
N GLY A 40 22.88 -8.99 -11.26
CA GLY A 40 22.87 -7.76 -10.47
C GLY A 40 22.63 -8.01 -8.97
N THR A 41 22.17 -6.98 -8.29
CA THR A 41 21.93 -6.99 -6.84
C THR A 41 20.61 -6.28 -6.54
N TRP A 42 19.73 -6.93 -5.79
CA TRP A 42 18.60 -6.28 -5.16
C TRP A 42 19.06 -5.47 -3.96
N LEU A 43 18.74 -4.18 -3.96
CA LEU A 43 18.81 -3.29 -2.81
C LEU A 43 17.40 -3.14 -2.27
N GLN A 44 17.10 -3.82 -1.17
CA GLN A 44 15.79 -3.86 -0.56
C GLN A 44 15.75 -2.93 0.65
N TYR A 45 14.75 -2.04 0.72
CA TYR A 45 14.54 -1.08 1.79
C TYR A 45 13.18 -1.28 2.41
N TRP A 46 13.19 -1.50 3.72
CA TRP A 46 12.00 -1.52 4.55
C TRP A 46 11.78 -0.14 5.16
N LEU A 47 10.55 0.32 5.06
CA LEU A 47 10.08 1.62 5.54
C LEU A 47 9.18 1.36 6.74
N TYR A 48 9.43 2.07 7.83
CA TYR A 48 8.63 1.95 9.05
C TYR A 48 7.82 3.21 9.29
N TYR A 49 6.55 3.03 9.61
CA TYR A 49 5.66 4.09 10.06
C TYR A 49 5.12 3.74 11.43
N ARG A 50 4.89 4.74 12.29
CA ARG A 50 4.46 4.47 13.67
C ARG A 50 2.99 4.07 13.77
N TYR A 51 2.18 4.52 12.83
CA TYR A 51 0.75 4.29 12.84
C TYR A 51 0.20 4.35 11.43
N GLN A 52 -0.64 3.39 11.10
CA GLN A 52 -1.48 3.31 9.90
C GLN A 52 -2.85 3.87 10.25
N ASP A 53 -3.26 5.02 9.71
CA ASP A 53 -4.53 5.68 10.06
C ASP A 53 -5.60 5.65 8.97
N GLN A 54 -5.38 4.93 7.86
CA GLN A 54 -6.38 4.78 6.81
C GLN A 54 -7.56 3.92 7.28
N ASP A 55 -8.77 4.50 7.21
CA ASP A 55 -10.02 3.79 7.47
C ASP A 55 -10.43 2.95 6.26
N ARG A 56 -10.63 1.64 6.44
CA ARG A 56 -11.21 0.74 5.44
C ARG A 56 -12.73 0.70 5.57
N GLY A 57 -13.45 1.06 4.50
CA GLY A 57 -14.90 0.83 4.40
C GLY A 57 -15.82 1.61 5.32
N ILE A 58 -17.02 1.06 5.54
CA ILE A 58 -18.14 1.73 6.27
C ILE A 58 -17.94 1.69 7.79
N VAL A 59 -17.09 0.78 8.28
CA VAL A 59 -16.69 0.65 9.68
C VAL A 59 -15.22 1.05 9.75
N ARG A 60 -14.90 2.17 10.42
CA ARG A 60 -13.55 2.76 10.54
C ARG A 60 -12.49 1.78 11.07
N THR A 61 -12.01 0.91 10.18
CA THR A 61 -11.20 -0.28 10.47
C THR A 61 -9.91 -0.22 9.66
N GLY A 62 -8.95 -1.10 9.92
CA GLY A 62 -7.66 -1.06 9.21
C GLY A 62 -6.60 -0.15 9.82
N ARG A 63 -6.96 0.67 10.82
CA ARG A 63 -5.95 1.42 11.59
C ARG A 63 -5.17 0.50 12.52
N HIS A 64 -3.85 0.66 12.58
CA HIS A 64 -3.00 -0.12 13.50
C HIS A 64 -1.68 0.58 13.85
N GLU A 65 -1.11 0.21 14.99
CA GLU A 65 0.22 0.66 15.40
C GLU A 65 1.31 -0.07 14.61
N GLY A 66 2.34 0.65 14.20
CA GLY A 66 3.42 0.13 13.37
C GLY A 66 2.96 -0.24 11.96
N ASP A 67 3.77 0.12 10.98
CA ASP A 67 3.52 -0.31 9.60
C ASP A 67 4.85 -0.57 8.89
N TRP A 68 4.89 -1.66 8.12
CA TRP A 68 6.08 -2.09 7.40
C TRP A 68 5.80 -2.10 5.92
N GLU A 69 6.41 -1.14 5.24
CA GLU A 69 6.39 -1.05 3.79
C GLU A 69 7.72 -1.43 3.17
N LEU A 70 7.68 -1.76 1.89
CA LEU A 70 8.82 -2.32 1.17
C LEU A 70 8.97 -1.71 -0.21
N VAL A 71 10.19 -1.24 -0.50
CA VAL A 71 10.62 -0.93 -1.86
C VAL A 71 11.94 -1.62 -2.15
N GLN A 72 12.18 -2.01 -3.39
CA GLN A 72 13.47 -2.56 -3.78
C GLN A 72 13.90 -2.14 -5.18
N TYR A 73 15.21 -2.13 -5.40
CA TYR A 73 15.86 -1.74 -6.64
C TYR A 73 16.78 -2.84 -7.10
N ARG A 74 16.68 -3.29 -8.36
CA ARG A 74 17.72 -4.12 -8.95
C ARG A 74 18.76 -3.22 -9.58
N VAL A 75 20.01 -3.41 -9.19
CA VAL A 75 21.14 -2.66 -9.73
C VAL A 75 22.15 -3.58 -10.40
N GLU A 76 22.66 -3.14 -11.54
CA GLU A 76 23.73 -3.79 -12.30
C GLU A 76 24.79 -2.75 -12.59
N GLU A 77 26.07 -3.06 -12.34
CA GLU A 77 27.19 -2.14 -12.60
C GLU A 77 26.98 -0.72 -12.02
N ASN A 78 26.39 -0.65 -10.81
CA ASN A 78 26.00 0.60 -10.13
C ASN A 78 24.95 1.44 -10.86
N ARG A 79 24.13 0.83 -11.71
CA ARG A 79 22.99 1.48 -12.38
C ARG A 79 21.69 0.79 -11.97
N LEU A 80 20.67 1.60 -11.70
CA LEU A 80 19.30 1.11 -11.52
C LEU A 80 18.82 0.47 -12.82
N VAL A 81 18.32 -0.75 -12.72
CA VAL A 81 17.71 -1.48 -13.84
C VAL A 81 16.19 -1.45 -13.71
N GLU A 82 15.68 -1.70 -12.50
CA GLU A 82 14.26 -1.72 -12.20
C GLU A 82 13.99 -1.50 -10.71
N ALA A 83 12.73 -1.24 -10.40
CA ALA A 83 12.25 -1.01 -9.06
C ALA A 83 10.92 -1.72 -8.84
N VAL A 84 10.68 -2.17 -7.59
CA VAL A 84 9.45 -2.83 -7.17
C VAL A 84 8.95 -2.21 -5.88
N TYR A 85 7.73 -1.65 -5.89
CA TYR A 85 7.13 -0.95 -4.74
C TYR A 85 5.92 -1.71 -4.21
N ALA A 86 5.90 -1.94 -2.88
CA ALA A 86 4.77 -2.55 -2.20
C ALA A 86 3.55 -1.63 -2.18
N GLN A 87 2.39 -2.23 -2.45
CA GLN A 87 1.10 -1.55 -2.50
C GLN A 87 0.04 -2.52 -1.97
N HIS A 88 -0.59 -2.25 -0.82
CA HIS A 88 -1.67 -3.08 -0.28
C HIS A 88 -1.43 -4.59 -0.41
N SER A 89 -2.28 -5.28 -1.18
CA SER A 89 -2.25 -6.72 -1.38
C SER A 89 -1.29 -7.17 -2.49
N GLY A 90 -0.39 -6.30 -2.97
CA GLY A 90 0.52 -6.60 -4.06
C GLY A 90 1.67 -5.62 -4.18
N GLN A 91 2.27 -5.60 -5.36
CA GLN A 91 3.42 -4.77 -5.65
C GLN A 91 3.49 -4.48 -7.15
N GLU A 92 4.07 -3.33 -7.50
CA GLU A 92 4.21 -2.86 -8.87
C GLU A 92 5.68 -2.81 -9.27
N ARG A 93 6.01 -3.37 -10.44
CA ARG A 93 7.36 -3.41 -10.99
C ARG A 93 7.47 -2.50 -12.20
N CYS A 94 8.44 -1.59 -12.16
CA CYS A 94 8.72 -0.65 -13.23
C CYS A 94 10.20 -0.65 -13.61
N GLY A 95 10.48 -0.37 -14.89
CA GLY A 95 11.82 -0.13 -15.39
C GLY A 95 12.43 1.15 -14.81
N ALA A 96 13.75 1.29 -14.90
CA ALA A 96 14.48 2.44 -14.35
C ALA A 96 14.07 3.80 -14.94
N ASP A 97 13.46 3.81 -16.12
CA ASP A 97 12.95 4.99 -16.84
C ASP A 97 11.67 5.57 -16.21
N ALA A 98 10.87 4.73 -15.56
CA ALA A 98 9.68 5.17 -14.82
C ALA A 98 10.00 5.63 -13.39
N VAL A 99 11.23 5.42 -12.90
CA VAL A 99 11.60 5.79 -11.53
C VAL A 99 12.02 7.26 -11.49
N GLU A 100 11.18 8.11 -10.87
CA GLU A 100 11.57 9.48 -10.57
C GLU A 100 12.81 9.51 -9.67
N ARG A 101 13.70 10.47 -9.94
CA ARG A 101 14.89 10.71 -9.12
C ARG A 101 15.02 12.18 -8.78
N ARG A 102 15.53 12.47 -7.58
CA ARG A 102 16.02 13.80 -7.21
C ARG A 102 17.52 13.68 -6.95
N GLY A 103 18.31 14.22 -7.88
CA GLY A 103 19.72 13.84 -8.01
C GLY A 103 19.81 12.35 -8.38
N ASP A 104 20.67 11.61 -7.69
CA ASP A 104 20.87 10.17 -7.95
C ASP A 104 19.93 9.25 -7.17
N ARG A 105 19.10 9.80 -6.26
CA ARG A 105 18.27 9.03 -5.34
C ARG A 105 16.88 8.78 -5.93
N PRO A 106 16.39 7.52 -5.96
CA PRO A 106 15.01 7.20 -6.29
C PRO A 106 14.01 7.92 -5.38
N VAL A 107 12.87 8.31 -5.93
CA VAL A 107 11.75 8.90 -5.20
C VAL A 107 10.68 7.84 -4.98
N VAL A 108 10.13 7.82 -3.77
CA VAL A 108 8.97 6.99 -3.40
C VAL A 108 7.87 7.93 -2.92
N TYR A 109 6.69 7.85 -3.52
CA TYR A 109 5.51 8.56 -3.05
C TYR A 109 4.74 7.67 -2.09
N ALA A 110 4.68 8.05 -0.82
CA ALA A 110 3.94 7.30 0.20
C ALA A 110 2.52 7.85 0.30
N ALA A 111 1.52 6.98 0.12
CA ALA A 111 0.13 7.35 0.25
C ALA A 111 -0.26 7.66 1.69
N HIS A 112 -1.18 8.63 1.83
CA HIS A 112 -1.75 9.07 3.08
C HIS A 112 -2.38 7.90 3.83
N GLY A 113 -1.95 7.72 5.06
CA GLY A 113 -2.46 6.70 5.95
C GLY A 113 -1.95 5.33 5.54
N SER A 114 -2.31 4.82 4.36
CA SER A 114 -1.97 3.46 3.90
C SER A 114 -0.48 3.20 3.74
N HIS A 115 0.32 4.24 3.54
CA HIS A 115 1.75 4.17 3.24
C HIS A 115 2.15 3.35 2.01
N ALA A 116 1.18 2.88 1.22
CA ALA A 116 1.44 2.22 -0.05
C ALA A 116 2.39 3.08 -0.90
N SER A 117 3.34 2.42 -1.54
CA SER A 117 4.45 3.06 -2.23
C SER A 117 4.18 3.18 -3.73
N TYR A 118 4.29 4.39 -4.26
CA TYR A 118 3.99 4.73 -5.64
C TYR A 118 5.17 5.38 -6.36
N PHE A 119 5.28 5.11 -7.66
CA PHE A 119 6.31 5.66 -8.54
C PHE A 119 6.11 7.15 -8.83
N HIS A 120 4.87 7.61 -8.78
CA HIS A 120 4.48 8.99 -9.07
C HIS A 120 3.42 9.45 -8.07
N ALA A 121 3.41 10.76 -7.82
CA ALA A 121 2.33 11.39 -7.08
C ALA A 121 0.97 11.19 -7.78
N GLY A 122 -0.09 11.14 -6.97
CA GLY A 122 -1.45 11.08 -7.48
C GLY A 122 -2.36 10.20 -6.66
N THR A 123 -3.53 9.93 -7.23
CA THR A 123 -4.60 9.12 -6.66
C THR A 123 -4.60 7.73 -7.30
N ARG A 124 -4.86 6.71 -6.49
CA ARG A 124 -4.93 5.33 -6.94
C ARG A 124 -6.24 4.74 -6.45
N ASP A 125 -7.16 4.49 -7.40
CA ASP A 125 -8.46 3.93 -7.06
C ASP A 125 -8.32 2.54 -6.46
N ARG A 126 -9.18 2.28 -5.48
CA ARG A 126 -9.29 0.98 -4.84
C ARG A 126 -10.70 0.45 -4.93
N LEU A 127 -10.78 -0.88 -4.88
CA LEU A 127 -12.04 -1.61 -4.82
C LEU A 127 -12.85 -1.14 -3.62
N TRP A 128 -14.08 -0.69 -3.88
CA TRP A 128 -15.06 -0.47 -2.83
C TRP A 128 -15.14 -1.73 -1.94
N PRO A 129 -15.08 -1.60 -0.60
CA PRO A 129 -15.31 -0.39 0.18
C PRO A 129 -14.04 0.36 0.61
N ASP A 130 -12.85 -0.03 0.14
CA ASP A 130 -11.61 0.65 0.55
C ASP A 130 -11.54 2.07 -0.05
N PRO A 131 -11.05 3.06 0.71
CA PRO A 131 -10.80 4.39 0.16
C PRO A 131 -9.66 4.34 -0.86
N ASN A 132 -9.64 5.32 -1.75
CA ASN A 132 -8.51 5.55 -2.63
C ASN A 132 -7.24 5.84 -1.83
N ASP A 133 -6.12 5.49 -2.43
CA ASP A 133 -4.83 5.96 -1.95
C ASP A 133 -4.51 7.32 -2.54
N GLU A 134 -4.20 8.27 -1.68
CA GLU A 134 -3.85 9.63 -2.04
C GLU A 134 -2.37 9.86 -1.73
N SER A 135 -1.58 10.17 -2.74
CA SER A 135 -0.15 10.43 -2.62
C SER A 135 0.21 11.72 -3.35
N ASP A 136 -0.31 12.86 -2.90
CA ASP A 136 -0.22 14.12 -3.67
C ASP A 136 1.20 14.67 -3.83
N GLY A 137 2.17 14.14 -3.07
CA GLY A 137 3.58 14.47 -3.14
C GLY A 137 3.92 15.88 -2.65
N ARG A 138 2.98 16.58 -2.00
CA ARG A 138 3.15 17.95 -1.50
C ARG A 138 3.52 18.02 -0.03
N GLY A 139 3.54 16.88 0.65
CA GLY A 139 3.98 16.75 2.03
C GLY A 139 5.50 16.75 2.17
N ARG A 140 5.95 16.25 3.32
CA ARG A 140 7.38 16.22 3.65
C ARG A 140 8.13 15.28 2.70
N ALA A 141 9.24 15.75 2.14
CA ALA A 141 10.24 14.89 1.51
C ALA A 141 11.30 14.50 2.55
N THR A 142 11.40 13.21 2.84
CA THR A 142 12.26 12.66 3.90
C THR A 142 13.43 11.90 3.29
N THR A 143 14.64 12.36 3.58
CA THR A 143 15.87 11.57 3.47
C THR A 143 16.25 11.05 4.83
N ALA A 144 16.62 9.77 4.92
CA ALA A 144 17.04 9.14 6.16
C ALA A 144 18.30 8.29 5.94
N PRO A 145 19.13 8.07 7.00
CA PRO A 145 20.24 7.13 6.95
C PRO A 145 19.73 5.69 6.79
N VAL A 146 20.54 4.84 6.19
CA VAL A 146 20.26 3.42 6.08
C VAL A 146 20.85 2.69 7.30
N VAL A 147 20.00 1.94 8.00
CA VAL A 147 20.38 0.92 8.97
C VAL A 147 20.40 -0.40 8.22
N GLU A 148 21.55 -1.06 8.17
CA GLU A 148 21.63 -2.37 7.53
C GLU A 148 20.87 -3.41 8.33
N ILE A 149 20.15 -4.29 7.63
CA ILE A 149 19.37 -5.37 8.25
C ILE A 149 19.77 -6.74 7.71
N THR A 150 19.61 -7.74 8.57
CA THR A 150 19.65 -9.15 8.22
C THR A 150 18.33 -9.80 8.64
N ARG A 151 18.17 -11.11 8.41
CA ARG A 151 16.96 -11.83 8.85
C ARG A 151 16.75 -11.78 10.37
N THR A 152 17.80 -11.53 11.14
CA THR A 152 17.77 -11.59 12.61
C THR A 152 18.29 -10.34 13.30
N ASP A 153 18.79 -9.36 12.55
CA ASP A 153 19.40 -8.15 13.08
C ASP A 153 18.86 -6.91 12.33
N PRO A 154 18.49 -5.83 13.02
CA PRO A 154 18.45 -5.66 14.47
C PRO A 154 17.46 -6.62 15.15
N ALA A 155 17.57 -6.81 16.47
CA ALA A 155 16.79 -7.81 17.20
C ALA A 155 15.26 -7.74 16.99
N TRP A 156 14.73 -6.55 16.66
CA TRP A 156 13.31 -6.38 16.36
C TRP A 156 12.87 -6.95 15.01
N MET A 157 13.80 -7.34 14.12
CA MET A 157 13.49 -8.07 12.87
C MET A 157 12.70 -9.34 13.15
N THR A 158 13.01 -10.01 14.26
CA THR A 158 12.37 -11.25 14.73
C THR A 158 11.36 -11.02 15.86
N LYS A 159 10.88 -9.78 16.02
CA LYS A 159 9.81 -9.47 16.97
C LYS A 159 8.51 -10.18 16.56
N ALA A 160 8.20 -11.27 17.26
CA ALA A 160 7.04 -12.11 16.99
C ALA A 160 5.70 -11.51 17.45
N THR A 161 5.76 -10.50 18.33
CA THR A 161 4.56 -9.79 18.80
C THR A 161 4.23 -8.62 17.87
N PRO A 162 2.94 -8.30 17.69
CA PRO A 162 2.50 -7.08 17.00
C PRO A 162 3.19 -5.82 17.52
N TRP A 163 3.54 -4.87 16.64
CA TRP A 163 4.02 -3.54 17.04
C TRP A 163 2.94 -2.84 17.87
N GLY A 164 3.26 -2.48 19.12
CA GLY A 164 2.26 -1.84 19.97
C GLY A 164 1.08 -2.73 20.37
N GLY A 165 -0.08 -2.11 20.60
CA GLY A 165 -1.25 -2.68 21.26
C GLY A 165 -2.46 -2.96 20.36
N SER A 166 -2.49 -2.51 19.10
CA SER A 166 -3.66 -2.73 18.24
C SER A 166 -3.78 -4.21 17.85
N ARG A 167 -4.89 -4.82 18.28
CA ARG A 167 -5.27 -6.20 17.97
C ARG A 167 -6.62 -6.21 17.30
N ALA A 168 -6.74 -6.87 16.16
CA ALA A 168 -8.00 -7.05 15.46
C ALA A 168 -8.99 -7.79 16.36
N SER A 169 -10.14 -7.16 16.61
CA SER A 169 -11.30 -7.80 17.21
C SER A 169 -11.92 -8.74 16.20
N ARG A 170 -12.11 -10.00 16.59
CA ARG A 170 -12.87 -10.97 15.77
C ARG A 170 -14.33 -10.57 15.55
N LEU A 171 -14.82 -9.57 16.27
CA LEU A 171 -16.19 -9.06 16.19
C LEU A 171 -16.34 -7.92 15.18
N VAL A 172 -15.23 -7.34 14.71
CA VAL A 172 -15.24 -6.19 13.78
C VAL A 172 -14.58 -6.61 12.46
N PRO A 173 -15.35 -6.81 11.39
CA PRO A 173 -14.79 -7.13 10.07
C PRO A 173 -13.82 -6.04 9.62
N LEU A 174 -12.72 -6.43 8.95
CA LEU A 174 -11.69 -5.55 8.36
C LEU A 174 -10.75 -4.84 9.34
N GLU A 175 -10.84 -5.11 10.65
CA GLU A 175 -9.82 -4.69 11.61
C GLU A 175 -8.50 -5.45 11.36
N GLN A 176 -7.36 -4.77 11.55
CA GLN A 176 -6.04 -5.32 11.29
C GLN A 176 -5.21 -5.36 12.57
N ASP A 177 -4.50 -6.47 12.76
CA ASP A 177 -3.47 -6.55 13.78
C ASP A 177 -2.28 -5.69 13.38
N SER A 178 -1.61 -5.13 14.36
CA SER A 178 -0.30 -4.51 14.12
C SER A 178 0.68 -5.55 13.56
N PRO A 179 1.56 -5.19 12.62
CA PRO A 179 2.42 -6.16 11.96
C PRO A 179 3.43 -6.77 12.95
N ARG A 180 4.00 -7.91 12.58
CA ARG A 180 5.20 -8.46 13.23
C ARG A 180 6.45 -7.88 12.57
N GLY A 181 7.63 -8.21 13.09
CA GLY A 181 8.88 -7.85 12.44
C GLY A 181 8.97 -8.39 10.99
N PRO A 182 9.73 -7.73 10.09
CA PRO A 182 9.84 -8.12 8.69
C PRO A 182 10.24 -9.59 8.44
N ALA A 183 10.96 -10.24 9.36
CA ALA A 183 11.33 -11.66 9.22
C ALA A 183 10.12 -12.62 9.19
N PHE A 184 8.94 -12.17 9.64
CA PHE A 184 7.68 -12.92 9.57
C PHE A 184 6.89 -12.71 8.27
N GLN A 185 7.48 -12.02 7.29
CA GLN A 185 6.92 -11.77 5.96
C GLN A 185 7.85 -12.41 4.90
N PRO A 186 7.97 -13.75 4.86
CA PRO A 186 9.02 -14.44 4.12
C PRO A 186 8.97 -14.20 2.61
N GLU A 187 7.78 -14.06 2.04
CA GLU A 187 7.56 -13.78 0.62
C GLU A 187 8.08 -12.39 0.24
N ARG A 188 7.73 -11.35 1.02
CA ARG A 188 8.28 -9.99 0.86
C ARG A 188 9.78 -9.91 1.16
N PHE A 189 10.25 -10.73 2.10
CA PHE A 189 11.67 -10.79 2.46
C PHE A 189 12.51 -11.53 1.41
N ASP A 190 11.96 -12.38 0.56
CA ASP A 190 12.68 -12.92 -0.61
C ASP A 190 12.58 -11.91 -1.77
N ALA A 191 13.71 -11.30 -2.14
CA ALA A 191 13.70 -10.19 -3.10
C ALA A 191 13.30 -10.64 -4.51
N ASP A 192 13.68 -11.86 -4.93
CA ASP A 192 13.29 -12.37 -6.25
C ASP A 192 11.82 -12.79 -6.23
N ALA A 193 11.34 -13.44 -5.16
CA ALA A 193 9.93 -13.81 -5.05
C ALA A 193 9.01 -12.58 -5.04
N PHE A 194 9.36 -11.56 -4.24
CA PHE A 194 8.63 -10.30 -4.20
C PHE A 194 8.58 -9.61 -5.58
N ALA A 195 9.68 -9.62 -6.33
CA ALA A 195 9.72 -9.08 -7.69
C ALA A 195 8.92 -9.91 -8.70
N ALA A 196 8.89 -11.24 -8.55
CA ALA A 196 8.20 -12.15 -9.47
C ALA A 196 6.68 -12.06 -9.36
N GLU A 197 6.16 -11.73 -8.18
CA GLU A 197 4.72 -11.55 -7.92
C GLU A 197 4.21 -10.15 -8.28
N ALA A 198 5.09 -9.25 -8.72
CA ALA A 198 4.72 -7.88 -9.05
C ALA A 198 3.94 -7.77 -10.34
N ARG A 199 2.90 -6.92 -10.31
CA ARG A 199 2.18 -6.51 -11.52
C ARG A 199 3.05 -5.57 -12.36
N ASP A 200 2.76 -5.54 -13.66
CA ASP A 200 3.42 -4.64 -14.59
C ASP A 200 3.17 -3.16 -14.26
N CYS A 201 4.16 -2.35 -14.61
CA CYS A 201 4.14 -0.90 -14.45
C CYS A 201 2.88 -0.27 -15.06
N GLN A 202 2.20 0.56 -14.29
CA GLN A 202 0.97 1.26 -14.72
C GLN A 202 1.30 2.60 -15.37
N ALA A 203 2.08 2.59 -16.45
CA ALA A 203 2.56 3.81 -17.12
C ALA A 203 1.44 4.81 -17.46
N GLY A 204 0.26 4.31 -17.88
CA GLY A 204 -0.90 5.14 -18.16
C GLY A 204 -1.41 5.90 -16.93
N CYS A 205 -1.56 5.22 -15.79
CA CYS A 205 -1.97 5.85 -14.54
C CYS A 205 -0.90 6.80 -13.99
N ASN A 206 0.36 6.43 -14.17
CA ASN A 206 1.51 7.20 -13.73
C ASN A 206 1.62 8.53 -14.49
N ALA A 207 1.30 8.53 -15.79
CA ALA A 207 1.34 9.74 -16.62
C ALA A 207 0.27 10.78 -16.25
N VAL A 208 -0.91 10.34 -15.79
CA VAL A 208 -2.03 11.24 -15.46
C VAL A 208 -2.21 11.45 -13.96
N GLY A 209 -1.43 10.76 -13.13
CA GLY A 209 -1.55 10.84 -11.67
C GLY A 209 -2.83 10.21 -11.12
N GLU A 210 -3.57 9.42 -11.92
CA GLU A 210 -4.85 8.83 -11.52
C GLU A 210 -4.99 7.44 -12.17
N CYS A 211 -5.44 6.44 -11.40
CA CYS A 211 -5.93 5.17 -11.96
C CYS A 211 -7.44 5.12 -11.75
N ASP A 212 -8.25 5.37 -12.79
CA ASP A 212 -9.65 4.97 -12.79
C ASP A 212 -9.71 3.46 -13.05
N ALA A 213 -9.91 2.63 -12.02
CA ALA A 213 -10.19 1.22 -12.26
C ALA A 213 -11.48 1.10 -13.10
N PRO A 214 -11.66 0.08 -13.97
CA PRO A 214 -12.91 -0.15 -14.72
C PRO A 214 -14.14 -0.41 -13.83
N GLU A 215 -14.00 -0.30 -12.51
CA GLU A 215 -14.97 -0.66 -11.49
C GLU A 215 -16.16 0.29 -11.39
N LYS A 216 -16.07 1.53 -11.91
CA LYS A 216 -17.25 2.39 -12.08
C LYS A 216 -18.34 1.68 -12.91
N ALA A 217 -17.99 0.75 -13.80
CA ALA A 217 -18.97 -0.03 -14.57
C ALA A 217 -19.62 -1.18 -13.76
N LEU A 218 -18.86 -1.84 -12.88
CA LEU A 218 -19.33 -2.99 -12.10
C LEU A 218 -20.20 -2.57 -10.91
N THR A 219 -19.88 -1.46 -10.23
CA THR A 219 -20.71 -0.93 -9.12
C THR A 219 -22.06 -0.42 -9.60
N VAL A 220 -22.12 0.25 -10.76
CA VAL A 220 -23.38 0.65 -11.41
C VAL A 220 -24.24 -0.57 -11.73
N SER A 221 -23.62 -1.66 -12.19
CA SER A 221 -24.32 -2.90 -12.52
C SER A 221 -24.93 -3.58 -11.28
N ALA A 222 -24.17 -3.68 -10.18
CA ALA A 222 -24.66 -4.28 -8.94
C ALA A 222 -25.78 -3.43 -8.29
N ALA A 223 -25.63 -2.10 -8.27
CA ALA A 223 -26.67 -1.19 -7.78
C ALA A 223 -27.95 -1.26 -8.65
N ALA A 224 -27.82 -1.36 -9.97
CA ALA A 224 -28.95 -1.52 -10.88
C ALA A 224 -29.68 -2.85 -10.69
N VAL A 225 -28.95 -3.95 -10.43
CA VAL A 225 -29.55 -5.27 -10.14
C VAL A 225 -30.30 -5.24 -8.81
N MET A 226 -29.73 -4.65 -7.76
CA MET A 226 -30.39 -4.49 -6.46
C MET A 226 -31.65 -3.61 -6.56
N LEU A 227 -31.56 -2.48 -7.28
CA LEU A 227 -32.71 -1.60 -7.51
C LEU A 227 -33.80 -2.29 -8.32
N GLY A 228 -33.41 -3.08 -9.34
CA GLY A 228 -34.32 -3.90 -10.13
C GLY A 228 -35.05 -4.95 -9.29
N ALA A 229 -34.35 -5.63 -8.37
CA ALA A 229 -34.93 -6.60 -7.45
C ALA A 229 -35.94 -5.96 -6.48
N VAL A 230 -35.62 -4.77 -5.95
CA VAL A 230 -36.53 -3.99 -5.08
C VAL A 230 -37.77 -3.52 -5.85
N LEU A 231 -37.61 -3.04 -7.07
CA LEU A 231 -38.75 -2.63 -7.91
C LEU A 231 -39.66 -3.81 -8.29
N LEU A 232 -39.09 -4.99 -8.54
CA LEU A 232 -39.82 -6.22 -8.82
C LEU A 232 -40.60 -6.72 -7.59
N THR A 233 -40.03 -6.67 -6.40
CA THR A 233 -40.73 -7.05 -5.15
C THR A 233 -41.84 -6.07 -4.83
N LEU A 234 -41.63 -4.76 -4.97
CA LEU A 234 -42.66 -3.73 -4.81
C LEU A 234 -43.80 -3.89 -5.83
N ARG A 235 -43.50 -4.18 -7.10
CA ARG A 235 -44.51 -4.48 -8.13
C ARG A 235 -45.33 -5.73 -7.79
N ARG A 236 -44.68 -6.80 -7.33
CA ARG A 236 -45.37 -8.04 -6.89
C ARG A 236 -46.26 -7.78 -5.67
N ALA A 237 -45.81 -6.97 -4.71
CA ALA A 237 -46.60 -6.60 -3.53
C ALA A 237 -47.83 -5.75 -3.90
N ARG A 238 -47.70 -4.80 -4.86
CA ARG A 238 -48.83 -4.00 -5.35
C ARG A 238 -49.88 -4.83 -6.11
N ARG A 239 -49.46 -5.85 -6.87
CA ARG A 239 -50.38 -6.77 -7.57
C ARG A 239 -51.12 -7.75 -6.66
N ARG A 240 -50.64 -7.94 -5.42
CA ARG A 240 -51.24 -8.85 -4.42
C ARG A 240 -52.19 -8.14 -3.45
N ARG A 241 -52.36 -6.81 -3.54
CA ARG A 241 -53.39 -6.10 -2.77
C ARG A 241 -54.75 -6.38 -3.41
N PRO A 242 -55.70 -7.05 -2.74
CA PRO A 242 -57.06 -7.15 -3.23
C PRO A 242 -57.67 -5.74 -3.30
N PRO A 243 -58.56 -5.46 -4.27
CA PRO A 243 -59.23 -4.18 -4.35
C PRO A 243 -60.04 -3.96 -3.08
N GLY A 244 -59.71 -2.90 -2.33
CA GLY A 244 -60.55 -2.45 -1.23
C GLY A 244 -61.86 -1.91 -1.79
N GLY A 245 -62.96 -2.62 -1.53
CA GLY A 245 -64.33 -2.10 -1.61
C GLY A 245 -65.01 -2.49 -0.30
N ALA A 246 -65.16 -1.55 0.63
CA ALA A 246 -66.21 -0.53 0.71
C ALA A 246 -67.33 -1.04 1.64
N THR A 247 -67.38 -0.40 2.81
CA THR A 247 -68.46 -0.43 3.79
C THR A 247 -69.81 -0.14 3.13
N GLY A 248 -70.79 -1.00 3.41
CA GLY A 248 -72.22 -0.77 3.24
C GLY A 248 -72.95 -1.48 4.37
#